data_AF-A0A9Q1DIN3-F1
#
_entry.id   AF-A0A9Q1DIN3-F1
#
_cell.length_a   1.000
_cell.length_b   1.000
_cell.length_c   1.000
_cell.angle_alpha   90.00
_cell.angle_beta   90.00
_cell.angle_gamma   90.00
#
_symmetry.space_group_name_H-M   'P 1'
#
loop_
_entity.id
_entity.type
_entity.pdbx_description
1 polymer ?
#
loop_
_entity_poly.entity_id
_entity_poly.type
_entity_poly.pdbx_seq_one_letter_code
_entity_poly.pdbx_strand_id
1 'polypeptide(L)'
;MRNSEEVDGFDGEASNTSMISGASSPYQPTTEPVHARNVLGDIRCDTEYLKSNFGILKITEVALSLIAFICIETIMLCLPCGGVYFFEFVSCSASVVTGVLLAVFSLRLHAKVPQVNWTLTDLVNTGACTFFFFLSSIVLASLNHSSAAEIAAVIFGFLVMCVYGLNTFLAVRRWRQGDGRPGAAPSSEYTRARTASRGEVEAQPELQ
;
A
#
# COMPACT_ATOMS: atom_id res chain seq x y z
N MET A 1 18.49 -31.82 32.56
CA MET A 1 19.19 -31.09 33.63
C MET A 1 18.47 -29.78 33.85
N ARG A 2 18.39 -29.30 35.09
CA ARG A 2 17.65 -28.11 35.53
C ARG A 2 18.63 -27.18 36.23
N ASN A 3 18.68 -25.92 35.80
CA ASN A 3 19.04 -24.73 36.57
C ASN A 3 18.59 -23.53 35.70
N SER A 4 17.87 -22.50 36.14
CA SER A 4 17.77 -21.78 37.43
C SER A 4 18.48 -20.44 37.34
N GLU A 5 17.73 -19.40 36.96
CA GLU A 5 18.00 -17.99 37.29
C GLU A 5 16.66 -17.39 37.75
N GLU A 6 16.57 -17.12 39.06
CA GLU A 6 15.48 -16.39 39.74
C GLU A 6 15.93 -14.97 40.10
N VAL A 7 15.02 -14.17 40.71
CA VAL A 7 15.14 -12.79 41.22
C VAL A 7 15.03 -11.73 40.11
N ASP A 8 14.23 -10.65 40.20
CA ASP A 8 13.26 -10.17 41.22
C ASP A 8 11.78 -10.35 40.73
N GLY A 9 10.72 -10.11 41.50
CA GLY A 9 10.60 -9.51 42.84
C GLY A 9 9.74 -8.23 42.88
N PHE A 10 8.45 -8.30 42.53
CA PHE A 10 7.49 -7.23 42.85
C PHE A 10 6.06 -7.77 43.01
N ASP A 11 5.71 -8.16 44.23
CA ASP A 11 4.34 -8.51 44.62
C ASP A 11 3.47 -7.25 44.70
N GLY A 12 2.95 -6.85 43.54
CA GLY A 12 1.91 -5.82 43.43
C GLY A 12 0.59 -6.35 43.99
N GLU A 13 0.46 -6.37 45.31
CA GLU A 13 -0.77 -6.78 46.02
C GLU A 13 -1.96 -5.92 45.58
N ALA A 14 -2.73 -6.45 44.63
CA ALA A 14 -3.95 -5.83 44.13
C ALA A 14 -5.02 -5.87 45.23
N SER A 15 -5.02 -4.84 46.08
CA SER A 15 -6.07 -4.58 47.06
C SER A 15 -7.43 -4.62 46.38
N ASN A 16 -8.19 -5.68 46.65
CA ASN A 16 -9.58 -5.81 46.23
C ASN A 16 -10.45 -4.87 47.09
N THR A 17 -10.32 -3.55 46.87
CA THR A 17 -11.24 -2.56 47.42
C THR A 17 -12.59 -2.77 46.76
N SER A 18 -13.48 -3.48 47.46
CA SER A 18 -14.86 -3.69 47.06
C SER A 18 -15.56 -2.32 46.95
N MET A 19 -15.80 -1.90 45.71
CA MET A 19 -16.59 -0.71 45.40
C MET A 19 -18.06 -0.97 45.75
N ILE A 20 -18.40 -0.78 47.03
CA ILE A 20 -19.80 -0.77 47.46
C ILE A 20 -20.44 0.51 46.90
N SER A 21 -21.37 0.35 45.96
CA SER A 21 -21.97 1.48 45.24
C SER A 21 -22.86 2.33 46.15
N GLY A 22 -22.26 3.34 46.79
CA GLY A 22 -22.97 4.47 47.38
C GLY A 22 -23.61 5.31 46.27
N ALA A 23 -24.83 4.96 45.88
CA ALA A 23 -25.57 5.62 44.81
C ALA A 23 -26.06 7.04 45.20
N SER A 24 -25.14 8.02 45.28
CA SER A 24 -25.43 9.47 45.45
C SER A 24 -24.20 10.38 45.19
N SER A 25 -23.42 10.16 44.12
CA SER A 25 -22.41 11.14 43.67
C SER A 25 -22.81 11.75 42.31
N PRO A 26 -22.97 13.08 42.19
CA PRO A 26 -23.14 13.76 40.90
C PRO A 26 -21.93 13.62 39.96
N TYR A 27 -20.77 13.29 40.53
CA TYR A 27 -19.53 13.06 39.79
C TYR A 27 -19.31 11.56 39.63
N GLN A 28 -19.89 11.00 38.56
CA GLN A 28 -19.57 9.66 38.09
C GLN A 28 -18.26 9.73 37.29
N PRO A 29 -17.20 8.97 37.65
CA PRO A 29 -15.96 8.97 36.88
C PRO A 29 -16.20 8.41 35.48
N THR A 30 -16.16 9.26 34.45
CA THR A 30 -16.11 8.84 33.05
C THR A 30 -14.69 8.39 32.70
N THR A 31 -14.25 7.30 33.33
CA THR A 31 -13.10 6.53 32.85
C THR A 31 -13.54 5.75 31.62
N GLU A 32 -13.54 6.43 30.46
CA GLU A 32 -13.53 5.72 29.18
C GLU A 32 -12.36 4.73 29.21
N PRO A 33 -12.57 3.43 28.89
CA PRO A 33 -11.48 2.48 28.86
C PRO A 33 -10.50 2.94 27.77
N VAL A 34 -9.33 3.41 28.19
CA VAL A 34 -8.23 3.73 27.29
C VAL A 34 -7.82 2.42 26.63
N HIS A 35 -8.40 2.12 25.46
CA HIS A 35 -7.99 0.99 24.66
C HIS A 35 -6.48 1.11 24.45
N ALA A 36 -5.73 0.16 25.01
CA ALA A 36 -4.31 0.03 24.79
C ALA A 36 -4.08 -0.05 23.28
N ARG A 37 -3.70 1.09 22.69
CA ARG A 37 -3.63 1.27 21.24
C ARG A 37 -2.36 0.59 20.77
N ASN A 38 -2.40 -0.73 20.68
CA ASN A 38 -1.34 -1.58 20.16
C ASN A 38 -1.10 -1.20 18.70
N VAL A 39 -0.25 -0.19 18.46
CA VAL A 39 0.02 0.37 17.13
C VAL A 39 0.51 -0.70 16.14
N LEU A 40 1.18 -1.73 16.66
CA LEU A 40 1.65 -2.93 15.95
C LEU A 40 0.73 -4.16 16.07
N GLY A 41 -0.32 -4.14 16.90
CA GLY A 41 -1.07 -5.34 17.29
C GLY A 41 -2.12 -5.85 16.30
N ASP A 42 -2.45 -5.08 15.25
CA ASP A 42 -3.42 -5.47 14.20
C ASP A 42 -2.84 -5.16 12.81
N ILE A 43 -1.69 -5.80 12.51
CA ILE A 43 -1.18 -5.90 11.13
C ILE A 43 -1.96 -7.02 10.43
N ARG A 44 -3.21 -6.72 10.06
CA ARG A 44 -4.04 -7.61 9.24
C ARG A 44 -3.66 -7.45 7.77
N CYS A 45 -3.23 -8.55 7.16
CA CYS A 45 -3.07 -8.62 5.72
C CYS A 45 -4.45 -8.60 5.05
N ASP A 46 -4.67 -7.61 4.20
CA ASP A 46 -5.87 -7.44 3.38
C ASP A 46 -5.78 -8.33 2.14
N THR A 47 -6.22 -9.57 2.31
CA THR A 47 -6.32 -10.56 1.24
C THR A 47 -7.29 -10.14 0.12
N GLU A 48 -8.23 -9.21 0.37
CA GLU A 48 -9.09 -8.69 -0.71
C GLU A 48 -8.30 -7.82 -1.68
N TYR A 49 -7.35 -7.02 -1.18
CA TYR A 49 -6.44 -6.25 -2.04
C TYR A 49 -5.57 -7.17 -2.91
N LEU A 50 -4.95 -8.20 -2.29
CA LEU A 50 -4.11 -9.18 -3.00
C LEU A 50 -4.89 -9.94 -4.09
N LYS A 51 -6.19 -10.19 -3.87
CA LYS A 51 -7.09 -10.86 -4.83
C LYS A 51 -7.69 -9.90 -5.88
N SER A 52 -7.52 -8.59 -5.71
CA SER A 52 -7.96 -7.58 -6.67
C SER A 52 -7.09 -7.59 -7.93
N ASN A 53 -7.65 -7.22 -9.09
CA ASN A 53 -6.91 -7.15 -10.35
C ASN A 53 -5.63 -6.29 -10.25
N PHE A 54 -5.67 -5.18 -9.50
CA PHE A 54 -4.50 -4.33 -9.27
C PHE A 54 -3.46 -4.99 -8.33
N GLY A 55 -3.90 -5.77 -7.34
CA GLY A 55 -2.99 -6.54 -6.47
C GLY A 55 -2.30 -7.65 -7.24
N ILE A 56 -3.05 -8.40 -8.07
CA ILE A 56 -2.51 -9.46 -8.95
C ILE A 56 -1.51 -8.88 -9.96
N LEU A 57 -1.80 -7.72 -10.56
CA LEU A 57 -0.86 -7.01 -11.43
C LEU A 57 0.45 -6.70 -10.68
N LYS A 58 0.38 -6.14 -9.48
CA LYS A 58 1.58 -5.84 -8.66
C LYS A 58 2.37 -7.07 -8.25
N ILE A 59 1.71 -8.16 -7.87
CA ILE A 59 2.37 -9.44 -7.59
C ILE A 59 3.11 -9.93 -8.84
N THR A 60 2.51 -9.77 -10.02
CA THR A 60 3.10 -10.16 -11.31
C THR A 60 4.28 -9.24 -11.68
N GLU A 61 4.18 -7.93 -11.47
CA GLU A 61 5.27 -6.96 -11.63
C GLU A 61 6.49 -7.34 -10.77
N VAL A 62 6.28 -7.62 -9.48
CA VAL A 62 7.35 -8.02 -8.55
C VAL A 62 7.93 -9.40 -8.92
N ALA A 63 7.09 -10.39 -9.21
CA ALA A 63 7.56 -11.73 -9.58
C ALA A 63 8.39 -11.72 -10.87
N LEU A 64 7.92 -11.03 -11.93
CA LEU A 64 8.65 -10.96 -13.19
C LEU A 64 9.93 -10.11 -13.09
N SER A 65 9.93 -9.03 -12.31
CA SER A 65 11.16 -8.23 -12.08
C SER A 65 12.20 -8.99 -11.26
N LEU A 66 11.80 -9.80 -10.28
CA LEU A 66 12.70 -10.72 -9.57
C LEU A 66 13.24 -11.83 -10.48
N ILE A 67 12.42 -12.40 -11.38
CA ILE A 67 12.90 -13.38 -12.38
C ILE A 67 13.93 -12.73 -13.31
N ALA A 68 13.66 -11.52 -13.81
CA ALA A 68 14.59 -10.75 -14.64
C ALA A 68 15.92 -10.46 -13.91
N PHE A 69 15.85 -10.11 -12.63
CA PHE A 69 17.03 -9.91 -11.76
C PHE A 69 17.83 -11.22 -11.58
N ILE A 70 17.17 -12.34 -11.28
CA ILE A 70 17.85 -13.64 -11.17
C ILE A 70 18.50 -14.05 -12.50
N CYS A 71 17.82 -13.83 -13.64
CA CYS A 71 18.40 -14.10 -14.96
C CYS A 71 19.67 -13.29 -15.21
N ILE A 72 19.72 -12.01 -14.84
CA ILE A 72 20.92 -11.19 -15.06
C ILE A 72 22.07 -11.56 -14.10
N GLU A 73 21.77 -11.85 -12.83
CA GLU A 73 22.74 -12.30 -11.81
C GLU A 73 23.46 -13.62 -12.19
N THR A 74 22.81 -14.52 -12.94
CA THR A 74 23.48 -15.75 -13.39
C THR A 74 24.60 -15.54 -14.42
N ILE A 75 24.80 -14.32 -14.93
CA ILE A 75 25.79 -13.97 -15.95
C ILE A 75 27.14 -13.64 -15.30
N MET A 76 27.94 -14.69 -15.05
CA MET A 76 29.23 -14.61 -14.35
C MET A 76 30.36 -13.86 -15.10
N LEU A 77 30.19 -13.56 -16.39
CA LEU A 77 31.18 -12.93 -17.27
C LEU A 77 30.48 -12.01 -18.26
N CYS A 78 30.90 -10.75 -18.37
CA CYS A 78 30.38 -9.82 -19.38
C CYS A 78 31.47 -8.91 -19.94
N LEU A 79 31.43 -8.67 -21.25
CA LEU A 79 32.09 -7.57 -21.96
C LEU A 79 30.99 -6.94 -22.86
N PRO A 80 30.66 -5.64 -22.77
CA PRO A 80 30.96 -4.67 -21.73
C PRO A 80 29.88 -4.65 -20.61
N CYS A 81 30.30 -4.74 -19.34
CA CYS A 81 29.40 -4.92 -18.19
C CYS A 81 28.36 -3.81 -17.94
N GLY A 82 28.50 -2.62 -18.55
CA GLY A 82 27.68 -1.46 -18.21
C GLY A 82 26.18 -1.66 -18.41
N GLY A 83 25.77 -2.38 -19.45
CA GLY A 83 24.36 -2.70 -19.69
C GLY A 83 23.76 -3.71 -18.70
N VAL A 84 24.59 -4.66 -18.25
CA VAL A 84 24.23 -5.69 -17.26
C VAL A 84 23.98 -5.04 -15.91
N TYR A 85 24.93 -4.24 -15.41
CA TYR A 85 24.78 -3.51 -14.14
C TYR A 85 23.61 -2.51 -14.16
N PHE A 86 23.34 -1.87 -15.30
CA PHE A 86 22.17 -0.99 -15.42
C PHE A 86 20.86 -1.77 -15.32
N PHE A 87 20.78 -2.97 -15.93
CA PHE A 87 19.60 -3.83 -15.86
C PHE A 87 19.41 -4.46 -14.48
N GLU A 88 20.49 -4.88 -13.83
CA GLU A 88 20.52 -5.32 -12.44
C GLU A 88 19.98 -4.23 -11.50
N PHE A 89 20.52 -3.00 -11.58
CA PHE A 89 20.06 -1.87 -10.76
C PHE A 89 18.58 -1.56 -10.98
N VAL A 90 18.13 -1.49 -12.24
CA VAL A 90 16.72 -1.21 -12.58
C VAL A 90 15.80 -2.32 -12.08
N SER A 91 16.15 -3.59 -12.27
CA SER A 91 15.31 -4.73 -11.86
C SER A 91 15.26 -4.92 -10.34
N CYS A 92 16.39 -4.76 -9.65
CA CYS A 92 16.47 -4.79 -8.20
C CYS A 92 15.66 -3.63 -7.58
N SER A 93 15.93 -2.38 -7.99
CA SER A 93 15.23 -1.22 -7.42
C SER A 93 13.72 -1.25 -7.70
N ALA A 94 13.29 -1.62 -8.91
CA ALA A 94 11.87 -1.76 -9.23
C ALA A 94 11.18 -2.87 -8.42
N SER A 95 11.83 -4.02 -8.22
CA SER A 95 11.25 -5.11 -7.41
C SER A 95 11.12 -4.73 -5.94
N VAL A 96 12.11 -4.03 -5.37
CA VAL A 96 12.08 -3.51 -3.99
C VAL A 96 11.01 -2.43 -3.82
N VAL A 97 10.97 -1.39 -4.67
CA VAL A 97 10.01 -0.30 -4.51
C VAL A 97 8.57 -0.77 -4.74
N THR A 98 8.32 -1.55 -5.80
CA THR A 98 6.98 -2.10 -6.05
C THR A 98 6.58 -3.12 -4.99
N GLY A 99 7.52 -3.90 -4.46
CA GLY A 99 7.31 -4.82 -3.34
C GLY A 99 6.94 -4.11 -2.03
N VAL A 100 7.62 -3.01 -1.70
CA VAL A 100 7.28 -2.15 -0.55
C VAL A 100 5.90 -1.52 -0.74
N LEU A 101 5.58 -0.98 -1.92
CA LEU A 101 4.25 -0.45 -2.21
C LEU A 101 3.17 -1.53 -2.08
N LEU A 102 3.41 -2.73 -2.63
CA LEU A 102 2.51 -3.88 -2.47
C LEU A 102 2.28 -4.20 -0.99
N ALA A 103 3.33 -4.25 -0.16
CA ALA A 103 3.21 -4.44 1.29
C ALA A 103 2.42 -3.33 1.98
N VAL A 104 2.66 -2.05 1.65
CA VAL A 104 1.90 -0.90 2.20
C VAL A 104 0.40 -1.01 1.89
N PHE A 105 0.03 -1.37 0.66
CA PHE A 105 -1.37 -1.55 0.28
C PHE A 105 -1.97 -2.79 0.95
N SER A 106 -1.25 -3.91 0.96
CA SER A 106 -1.70 -5.19 1.53
C SER A 106 -1.86 -5.13 3.04
N LEU A 107 -1.06 -4.32 3.76
CA LEU A 107 -1.18 -4.15 5.21
C LEU A 107 -2.12 -2.98 5.59
N ARG A 108 -2.90 -2.45 4.63
CA ARG A 108 -3.80 -1.29 4.80
C ARG A 108 -3.09 -0.05 5.39
N LEU A 109 -1.76 0.01 5.31
CA LEU A 109 -0.94 1.07 5.93
C LEU A 109 -1.20 2.44 5.29
N HIS A 110 -1.59 2.45 4.01
CA HIS A 110 -2.17 3.62 3.32
C HIS A 110 -3.21 4.35 4.17
N ALA A 111 -4.11 3.65 4.86
CA ALA A 111 -5.18 4.27 5.64
C ALA A 111 -4.67 4.95 6.93
N LYS A 112 -3.48 4.58 7.42
CA LYS A 112 -2.84 5.21 8.59
C LYS A 112 -2.05 6.48 8.21
N VAL A 113 -1.71 6.68 6.93
CA VAL A 113 -0.92 7.83 6.45
C VAL A 113 -1.67 8.56 5.32
N PRO A 114 -2.69 9.38 5.66
CA PRO A 114 -3.52 10.09 4.67
C PRO A 114 -2.83 11.33 4.06
N GLN A 115 -1.64 11.72 4.54
CA GLN A 115 -0.90 12.88 4.03
C GLN A 115 -0.24 12.65 2.66
N VAL A 116 -0.10 11.39 2.23
CA VAL A 116 0.56 11.02 0.97
C VAL A 116 -0.47 10.65 -0.07
N ASN A 117 -0.36 11.24 -1.27
CA ASN A 117 -1.17 10.87 -2.43
C ASN A 117 -0.67 9.54 -3.03
N TRP A 118 -1.03 8.44 -2.38
CA TRP A 118 -0.59 7.09 -2.77
C TRP A 118 -0.95 6.71 -4.21
N THR A 119 -2.08 7.18 -4.76
CA THR A 119 -2.44 6.96 -6.18
C THR A 119 -1.44 7.64 -7.13
N LEU A 120 -0.95 8.82 -6.79
CA LEU A 120 0.09 9.51 -7.57
C LEU A 120 1.44 8.81 -7.37
N THR A 121 1.77 8.40 -6.15
CA THR A 121 2.99 7.64 -5.83
C THR A 121 3.05 6.34 -6.64
N ASP A 122 1.93 5.62 -6.70
CA ASP A 122 1.80 4.38 -7.47
C ASP A 122 1.95 4.62 -8.97
N LEU A 123 1.25 5.63 -9.51
CA LEU A 123 1.34 6.05 -10.91
C LEU A 123 2.76 6.43 -11.32
N VAL A 124 3.46 7.21 -10.49
CA VAL A 124 4.86 7.62 -10.72
C VAL A 124 5.78 6.40 -10.67
N ASN A 125 5.59 5.49 -9.71
CA ASN A 125 6.39 4.25 -9.63
C ASN A 125 6.20 3.37 -10.88
N THR A 126 4.97 3.02 -11.25
CA THR A 126 4.73 2.15 -12.42
C THR A 126 5.18 2.80 -13.73
N GLY A 127 5.01 4.12 -13.89
CA GLY A 127 5.49 4.87 -15.04
C GLY A 127 7.03 4.94 -15.12
N ALA A 128 7.70 5.20 -13.99
CA ALA A 128 9.16 5.21 -13.92
C ALA A 128 9.74 3.81 -14.21
N CYS A 129 9.19 2.76 -13.59
CA CYS A 129 9.58 1.38 -13.86
C CYS A 129 9.41 1.03 -15.34
N THR A 130 8.29 1.39 -15.97
CA THR A 130 8.06 1.18 -17.42
C THR A 130 9.18 1.81 -18.25
N PHE A 131 9.51 3.07 -17.98
CA PHE A 131 10.54 3.81 -18.72
C PHE A 131 11.95 3.22 -18.52
N PHE A 132 12.33 2.91 -17.27
CA PHE A 132 13.65 2.36 -16.98
C PHE A 132 13.81 0.93 -17.51
N PHE A 133 12.79 0.07 -17.41
CA PHE A 133 12.85 -1.26 -18.03
C PHE A 133 12.92 -1.18 -19.55
N PHE A 134 12.16 -0.29 -20.20
CA PHE A 134 12.25 -0.07 -21.64
C PHE A 134 13.67 0.32 -22.07
N LEU A 135 14.24 1.34 -21.42
CA LEU A 135 15.60 1.81 -21.73
C LEU A 135 16.64 0.73 -21.46
N SER A 136 16.55 0.04 -20.32
CA SER A 136 17.52 -0.98 -19.94
C SER A 136 17.44 -2.23 -20.79
N SER A 137 16.24 -2.68 -21.21
CA SER A 137 16.08 -3.78 -22.16
C SER A 137 16.66 -3.43 -23.53
N ILE A 138 16.54 -2.18 -23.99
CA ILE A 138 17.17 -1.74 -25.26
C ILE A 138 18.70 -1.75 -25.14
N VAL A 139 19.26 -1.24 -24.05
CA VAL A 139 20.71 -1.25 -23.81
C VAL A 139 21.24 -2.69 -23.74
N LEU A 140 20.56 -3.57 -22.99
CA LEU A 140 20.95 -4.98 -22.87
C LEU A 140 20.80 -5.74 -24.19
N ALA A 141 19.75 -5.47 -24.98
CA ALA A 141 19.57 -6.05 -26.31
C ALA A 141 20.65 -5.58 -27.30
N SER A 142 21.10 -4.32 -27.20
CA SER A 142 22.14 -3.75 -28.06
C SER A 142 23.55 -4.27 -27.75
N LEU A 143 23.75 -4.87 -26.57
CA LEU A 143 25.03 -5.40 -26.09
C LEU A 143 25.04 -6.93 -25.99
N ASN A 144 24.02 -7.60 -26.54
CA ASN A 144 23.83 -9.05 -26.42
C ASN A 144 24.84 -9.82 -27.27
N HIS A 145 25.63 -10.69 -26.63
CA HIS A 145 26.66 -11.54 -27.26
C HIS A 145 26.12 -12.94 -27.60
N SER A 146 24.81 -13.09 -27.74
CA SER A 146 24.08 -14.34 -28.00
C SER A 146 24.17 -15.39 -26.88
N SER A 147 24.46 -14.97 -25.64
CA SER A 147 24.36 -15.85 -24.48
C SER A 147 22.89 -16.15 -24.15
N ALA A 148 22.56 -17.41 -23.87
CA ALA A 148 21.19 -17.82 -23.53
C ALA A 148 20.62 -17.08 -22.31
N ALA A 149 21.46 -16.76 -21.32
CA ALA A 149 21.07 -15.98 -20.14
C ALA A 149 20.80 -14.50 -20.47
N GLU A 150 21.62 -13.89 -21.33
CA GLU A 150 21.38 -12.51 -21.82
C GLU A 150 20.09 -12.41 -22.63
N ILE A 151 19.84 -13.38 -23.52
CA ILE A 151 18.60 -13.46 -24.32
C ILE A 151 17.39 -13.60 -23.38
N ALA A 152 17.46 -14.47 -22.38
CA ALA A 152 16.40 -14.63 -21.39
C ALA A 152 16.14 -13.35 -20.59
N ALA A 153 17.20 -12.69 -20.09
CA ALA A 153 17.09 -11.42 -19.35
C ALA A 153 16.44 -10.30 -20.22
N VAL A 154 16.82 -10.20 -21.50
CA VAL A 154 16.18 -9.25 -22.45
C VAL A 154 14.69 -9.55 -22.62
N ILE A 155 14.31 -10.82 -22.84
CA ILE A 155 12.91 -11.24 -23.00
C ILE A 155 12.11 -10.92 -21.74
N PHE A 156 12.60 -11.29 -20.55
CA PHE A 156 11.91 -10.99 -19.29
C PHE A 156 11.84 -9.48 -19.04
N GLY A 157 12.87 -8.70 -19.37
CA GLY A 157 12.83 -7.24 -19.27
C GLY A 157 11.74 -6.61 -20.14
N PHE A 158 11.56 -7.07 -21.38
CA PHE A 158 10.45 -6.60 -22.22
C PHE A 158 9.08 -7.06 -21.71
N LEU A 159 8.95 -8.28 -21.17
CA LEU A 159 7.72 -8.74 -20.51
C LEU A 159 7.36 -7.87 -19.30
N VAL A 160 8.35 -7.56 -18.45
CA VAL A 160 8.20 -6.67 -17.30
C VAL A 160 7.78 -5.27 -17.74
N MET A 161 8.44 -4.71 -18.76
CA MET A 161 8.07 -3.42 -19.37
C MET A 161 6.60 -3.42 -19.84
N CYS A 162 6.15 -4.47 -20.52
CA CYS A 162 4.76 -4.60 -20.95
C CYS A 162 3.77 -4.64 -19.77
N VAL A 163 4.08 -5.36 -18.70
CA VAL A 163 3.19 -5.45 -17.51
C VAL A 163 3.11 -4.10 -16.77
N TYR A 164 4.26 -3.46 -16.48
CA TYR A 164 4.28 -2.12 -15.90
C TYR A 164 3.61 -1.09 -16.83
N GLY A 165 3.78 -1.20 -18.15
CA GLY A 165 3.14 -0.32 -19.12
C GLY A 165 1.62 -0.47 -19.15
N LEU A 166 1.11 -1.70 -19.05
CA LEU A 166 -0.33 -1.97 -18.91
C LEU A 166 -0.88 -1.41 -17.58
N ASN A 167 -0.16 -1.61 -16.47
CA ASN A 167 -0.56 -1.05 -15.18
C ASN A 167 -0.55 0.50 -15.21
N THR A 168 0.50 1.11 -15.77
CA THR A 168 0.59 2.55 -16.01
C THR A 168 -0.60 3.04 -16.85
N PHE A 169 -0.94 2.37 -17.95
CA PHE A 169 -2.09 2.74 -18.78
C PHE A 169 -3.42 2.67 -18.01
N LEU A 170 -3.64 1.61 -17.22
CA LEU A 170 -4.82 1.48 -16.38
C LEU A 170 -4.87 2.54 -15.27
N ALA A 171 -3.73 2.86 -14.64
CA ALA A 171 -3.61 3.90 -13.63
C ALA A 171 -3.87 5.30 -14.22
N VAL A 172 -3.29 5.64 -15.37
CA VAL A 172 -3.57 6.90 -16.10
C VAL A 172 -5.04 6.99 -16.50
N ARG A 173 -5.63 5.90 -17.02
CA ARG A 173 -7.05 5.87 -17.40
C ARG A 173 -7.95 6.10 -16.17
N ARG A 174 -7.63 5.46 -15.03
CA ARG A 174 -8.35 5.64 -13.77
C ARG A 174 -8.21 7.06 -13.23
N TRP A 175 -7.02 7.64 -13.27
CA TRP A 175 -6.76 9.02 -12.85
C TRP A 175 -7.54 10.02 -13.71
N ARG A 176 -7.47 9.91 -15.04
CA ARG A 176 -8.25 10.76 -15.98
C ARG A 176 -9.77 10.62 -15.80
N GLN A 177 -10.26 9.44 -15.41
CA GLN A 177 -11.68 9.22 -15.09
C GLN A 177 -12.06 9.75 -13.70
N GLY A 178 -11.11 9.80 -12.76
CA GLY A 178 -11.28 10.39 -11.43
C GLY A 178 -11.33 11.92 -11.45
N ASP A 179 -10.43 12.57 -12.19
CA ASP A 179 -10.40 14.03 -12.36
C ASP A 179 -11.64 14.58 -13.10
N GLY A 180 -12.38 13.71 -13.80
CA GLY A 180 -13.69 14.03 -14.39
C GLY A 180 -14.85 14.15 -13.38
N ARG A 181 -14.61 13.89 -12.09
CA ARG A 181 -15.59 14.05 -11.00
C ARG A 181 -14.94 14.75 -9.80
N PRO A 182 -14.91 16.09 -9.76
CA PRO A 182 -14.52 16.80 -8.55
C PRO A 182 -15.49 16.47 -7.42
N GLY A 183 -15.00 15.77 -6.40
CA GLY A 183 -15.65 15.59 -5.11
C GLY A 183 -17.07 15.01 -5.13
N ALA A 184 -17.18 13.69 -4.96
CA ALA A 184 -18.30 13.12 -4.22
C ALA A 184 -18.16 13.46 -2.72
N ALA A 185 -18.15 14.76 -2.40
CA ALA A 185 -18.40 15.24 -1.05
C ALA A 185 -19.86 14.92 -0.67
N PRO A 186 -20.19 14.76 0.62
CA PRO A 186 -21.56 14.50 1.09
C PRO A 186 -22.49 15.73 0.99
N SER A 187 -22.44 16.46 -0.12
CA SER A 187 -23.35 17.57 -0.43
C SER A 187 -24.80 17.11 -0.64
N SER A 188 -25.01 15.83 -0.96
CA SER A 188 -26.34 15.22 -1.05
C SER A 188 -27.08 15.24 0.29
N GLU A 189 -26.41 14.91 1.40
CA GLU A 189 -27.00 14.99 2.74
C GLU A 189 -27.19 16.43 3.20
N TYR A 190 -26.21 17.32 2.98
CA TYR A 190 -26.34 18.73 3.34
C TYR A 190 -27.48 19.44 2.56
N THR A 191 -27.67 19.09 1.28
CA THR A 191 -28.76 19.63 0.46
C THR A 191 -30.12 19.06 0.88
N ARG A 192 -30.20 17.76 1.20
CA ARG A 192 -31.42 17.11 1.71
C ARG A 192 -31.82 17.64 3.08
N ALA A 193 -30.87 17.86 4.00
CA ALA A 193 -31.14 18.46 5.30
C ALA A 193 -31.71 19.89 5.17
N ARG A 194 -31.20 20.67 4.20
CA ARG A 194 -31.68 22.02 3.93
C ARG A 194 -33.10 22.07 3.36
N THR A 195 -33.49 21.13 2.51
CA THR A 195 -34.88 21.04 2.01
C THR A 195 -35.84 20.49 3.06
N ALA A 196 -35.42 19.55 3.90
CA ALA A 196 -36.23 19.07 5.03
C ALA A 196 -36.54 20.20 6.02
N SER A 197 -35.51 20.92 6.50
CA SER A 197 -35.67 22.04 7.43
C SER A 197 -36.50 23.20 6.85
N ARG A 198 -36.49 23.42 5.53
CA ARG A 198 -37.34 24.44 4.90
C ARG A 198 -38.81 24.02 4.82
N GLY A 199 -39.09 22.75 4.56
CA GLY A 199 -40.47 22.22 4.52
C GLY A 199 -41.15 22.21 5.89
N GLU A 200 -40.38 22.05 6.98
CA GLU A 200 -40.92 22.08 8.35
C GLU A 200 -41.38 23.48 8.78
N VAL A 201 -40.73 24.54 8.26
CA VAL A 201 -41.07 25.94 8.59
C VAL A 201 -42.34 26.42 7.84
N GLU A 202 -42.63 25.89 6.65
CA GLU A 202 -43.86 26.21 5.90
C GLU A 202 -45.09 25.40 6.37
N ALA A 203 -44.90 24.41 7.26
CA ALA A 203 -45.95 23.51 7.72
C ALA A 203 -46.65 23.93 9.03
N GLN A 204 -46.33 25.11 9.57
CA GLN A 204 -47.05 25.69 10.71
C GLN A 204 -48.23 26.53 10.18
N PRO A 205 -49.50 26.09 10.34
CA PRO A 205 -50.63 26.92 9.96
C PRO A 205 -50.72 28.12 10.91
N GLU A 206 -50.69 29.32 10.35
CA GLU A 206 -51.00 30.58 11.07
C GLU A 206 -52.40 30.47 11.67
N LEU A 207 -52.47 30.31 12.99
CA LEU A 207 -53.68 29.99 13.72
C LEU A 207 -54.13 31.21 14.54
N GLN A 208 -54.63 32.25 13.85
CA GLN A 208 -55.44 33.31 14.44
C GLN A 208 -56.29 34.07 13.41
#